data_AF-A0A371I5T4-F1
#
_entry.id   AF-A0A371I5T4-F1
#
_cell.length_a   1.000
_cell.length_b   1.000
_cell.length_c   1.000
_cell.angle_alpha   90.00
_cell.angle_beta   90.00
_cell.angle_gamma   90.00
#
_symmetry.space_group_name_H-M   'P 1'
#
loop_
_entity.id
_entity.type
_entity.pdbx_description
1 polymer ?
#
loop_
_entity_poly.entity_id
_entity_poly.type
_entity_poly.pdbx_seq_one_letter_code
_entity_poly.pdbx_strand_id
1 'polypeptide(L)'
;MAEKWLKWCTHVQRRALEAPDVCLSSTRVALEFYRTSRDAVLLYEVVVPVKLERQLNGINQVAVLMHNDCLYFSQEILGFAYEYRTDFPSSMKEHAVFVDLAPRFQLLAEEILQRQVHLVIYNLKEAIDGADGFQNTHKMQQFESAKFSIDQVVFILEKVHIIWEPLLLPSTYRRSMCTVLESVFSRIARDILLLDDIAAEETLQLQRLIHLMLENLSSLFESFALGEEQNLHEFPAESLEDFIPSLRKIRKLSGMQ
;
A
#
# COMPACT_ATOMS: atom_id res chain seq x y z
N MET A 1 3.91 1.11 16.17
CA MET A 1 4.01 2.22 17.16
C MET A 1 2.64 2.48 17.79
N ALA A 2 1.57 2.23 17.02
CA ALA A 2 0.21 2.18 17.51
C ALA A 2 -0.01 1.17 18.63
N GLU A 3 0.64 0.00 18.68
CA GLU A 3 0.37 -0.94 19.78
C GLU A 3 0.65 -0.32 21.17
N LYS A 4 1.70 0.51 21.31
CA LYS A 4 1.99 1.21 22.58
C LYS A 4 1.06 2.41 22.80
N TRP A 5 0.65 3.11 21.75
CA TRP A 5 -0.27 4.25 21.80
C TRP A 5 -1.71 3.81 22.06
N LEU A 6 -2.19 2.76 21.39
CA LEU A 6 -3.44 2.10 21.64
C LEU A 6 -3.40 1.41 22.99
N LYS A 7 -2.34 0.69 23.37
CA LYS A 7 -2.19 0.22 24.76
C LYS A 7 -2.24 1.39 25.73
N TRP A 8 -1.69 2.55 25.42
CA TRP A 8 -1.82 3.73 26.27
C TRP A 8 -3.25 4.30 26.28
N CYS A 9 -3.91 4.48 25.14
CA CYS A 9 -5.30 4.96 25.05
C CYS A 9 -6.28 3.98 25.70
N THR A 10 -6.19 2.69 25.38
CA THR A 10 -6.95 1.60 26.01
C THR A 10 -6.59 1.41 27.46
N HIS A 11 -5.34 1.59 27.89
CA HIS A 11 -4.97 1.52 29.31
C HIS A 11 -5.42 2.74 30.08
N VAL A 12 -5.40 3.93 29.49
CA VAL A 12 -5.99 5.15 30.05
C VAL A 12 -7.50 4.98 30.14
N GLN A 13 -8.13 4.39 29.12
CA GLN A 13 -9.57 4.15 29.08
C GLN A 13 -10.00 3.05 30.03
N ARG A 14 -9.29 1.94 30.03
CA ARG A 14 -9.48 0.81 30.93
C ARG A 14 -9.16 1.20 32.37
N ARG A 15 -8.09 1.96 32.67
CA ARG A 15 -7.87 2.49 34.03
C ARG A 15 -8.92 3.50 34.47
N ALA A 16 -9.52 4.23 33.55
CA ALA A 16 -10.64 5.12 33.87
C ALA A 16 -11.92 4.31 34.13
N LEU A 17 -12.21 3.28 33.35
CA LEU A 17 -13.41 2.44 33.48
C LEU A 17 -13.31 1.37 34.60
N GLU A 18 -12.12 0.83 34.83
CA GLU A 18 -11.76 -0.05 35.96
C GLU A 18 -11.51 0.74 37.25
N ALA A 19 -11.32 2.07 37.17
CA ALA A 19 -11.48 2.88 38.36
C ALA A 19 -12.96 2.79 38.72
N PRO A 20 -13.33 2.19 39.87
CA PRO A 20 -14.72 2.14 40.32
C PRO A 20 -15.36 3.53 40.36
N ASP A 21 -14.54 4.59 40.34
CA ASP A 21 -14.96 5.97 40.30
C ASP A 21 -15.63 6.43 38.99
N VAL A 22 -15.31 6.00 37.76
CA VAL A 22 -15.90 6.67 36.56
C VAL A 22 -17.36 6.26 36.30
N CYS A 23 -17.73 5.02 36.58
CA CYS A 23 -19.13 4.57 36.53
C CYS A 23 -19.94 5.05 37.76
N LEU A 24 -19.26 5.46 38.83
CA LEU A 24 -19.84 6.10 40.03
C LEU A 24 -19.67 7.65 40.02
N SER A 25 -19.05 8.20 38.98
CA SER A 25 -18.69 9.61 38.90
C SER A 25 -19.89 10.44 38.49
N SER A 26 -19.87 11.72 38.86
CA SER A 26 -20.83 12.68 38.31
C SER A 26 -20.79 12.69 36.77
N THR A 27 -21.94 12.94 36.14
CA THR A 27 -22.09 13.08 34.68
C THR A 27 -21.02 13.99 34.05
N ARG A 28 -20.55 15.01 34.78
CA ARG A 28 -19.49 15.92 34.34
C ARG A 28 -18.17 15.19 34.07
N VAL A 29 -17.73 14.35 35.01
CA VAL A 29 -16.44 13.64 34.92
C VAL A 29 -16.48 12.59 33.81
N ALA A 30 -17.59 11.85 33.68
CA ALA A 30 -17.78 10.92 32.57
C ALA A 30 -17.76 11.62 31.20
N LEU A 31 -18.33 12.83 31.10
CA LEU A 31 -18.30 13.64 29.89
C LEU A 31 -16.91 14.17 29.54
N GLU A 32 -16.18 14.69 30.53
CA GLU A 32 -14.80 15.12 30.36
C GLU A 32 -13.92 13.95 29.90
N PHE A 33 -14.08 12.79 30.53
CA PHE A 33 -13.36 11.58 30.16
C PHE A 33 -13.63 11.17 28.71
N TYR A 34 -14.90 11.05 28.32
CA TYR A 34 -15.30 10.76 26.94
C TYR A 34 -14.66 11.73 25.93
N ARG A 35 -14.69 13.03 26.22
CA ARG A 35 -14.07 14.06 25.37
C ARG A 35 -12.56 13.90 25.27
N THR A 36 -11.88 13.76 26.39
CA THR A 36 -10.41 13.57 26.42
C THR A 36 -9.97 12.31 25.70
N SER A 37 -10.71 11.21 25.82
CA SER A 37 -10.45 9.98 25.07
C SER A 37 -10.57 10.19 23.57
N ARG A 38 -11.63 10.87 23.11
CA ARG A 38 -11.79 11.22 21.70
C ARG A 38 -10.67 12.13 21.21
N ASP A 39 -10.34 13.16 21.99
CA ASP A 39 -9.26 14.10 21.65
C ASP A 39 -7.90 13.39 21.55
N ALA A 40 -7.63 12.42 22.44
CA ALA A 40 -6.41 11.62 22.38
C ALA A 40 -6.33 10.76 21.12
N VAL A 41 -7.45 10.15 20.71
CA VAL A 41 -7.54 9.42 19.44
C VAL A 41 -7.31 10.36 18.26
N LEU A 42 -8.02 11.48 18.20
CA LEU A 42 -7.87 12.49 17.13
C LEU A 42 -6.46 13.10 17.08
N LEU A 43 -5.77 13.20 18.22
CA LEU A 43 -4.40 13.69 18.25
C LEU A 43 -3.44 12.79 17.47
N TYR A 44 -3.68 11.47 17.43
CA TYR A 44 -2.88 10.56 16.61
C TYR A 44 -2.98 10.93 15.12
N GLU A 45 -4.20 11.16 14.63
CA GLU A 45 -4.50 11.52 13.24
C GLU A 45 -3.70 12.77 12.80
N VAL A 46 -3.51 13.72 13.70
CA VAL A 46 -2.81 14.98 13.41
C VAL A 46 -1.30 14.88 13.62
N VAL A 47 -0.86 14.23 14.70
CA VAL A 47 0.55 14.25 15.12
C VAL A 47 1.39 13.25 14.35
N VAL A 48 0.90 12.03 14.12
CA VAL A 48 1.72 10.96 13.57
C VAL A 48 2.12 11.21 12.12
N PRO A 49 1.23 11.65 11.21
CA PRO A 49 1.62 12.00 9.85
C PRO A 49 2.69 13.09 9.79
N VAL A 50 2.61 14.09 10.68
CA VAL A 50 3.60 15.18 10.76
C VAL A 50 4.94 14.68 11.29
N LYS A 51 4.92 13.85 12.34
CA LYS A 51 6.17 13.33 12.96
C LYS A 51 6.90 12.35 12.05
N LEU A 52 6.18 11.64 11.20
CA LEU A 52 6.71 10.61 10.31
C LEU A 52 6.73 11.04 8.85
N GLU A 53 6.61 12.35 8.56
CA GLU A 53 6.53 12.89 7.20
C GLU A 53 7.73 12.48 6.34
N ARG A 54 8.95 12.51 6.89
CA ARG A 54 10.16 12.10 6.18
C ARG A 54 10.10 10.64 5.74
N GLN A 55 9.53 9.79 6.59
CA GLN A 55 9.33 8.38 6.33
C GLN A 55 8.21 8.19 5.30
N LEU A 56 7.18 9.02 5.29
CA LEU A 56 6.14 8.97 4.24
C LEU A 56 6.68 9.37 2.86
N ASN A 57 7.82 10.07 2.78
CA ASN A 57 8.46 10.46 1.52
C ASN A 57 9.43 9.40 0.95
N GLY A 58 9.59 8.24 1.60
CA GLY A 58 10.48 7.18 1.14
C GLY A 58 9.82 5.81 1.15
N ILE A 59 10.28 4.91 0.29
CA ILE A 59 9.87 3.50 0.32
C ILE A 59 10.52 2.83 1.54
N ASN A 60 9.74 2.65 2.61
CA ASN A 60 10.21 2.02 3.84
C ASN A 60 9.06 1.38 4.65
N GLN A 61 9.46 0.57 5.63
CA GLN A 61 8.55 -0.18 6.49
C GLN A 61 7.62 0.68 7.34
N VAL A 62 8.07 1.86 7.78
CA VAL A 62 7.33 2.71 8.73
C VAL A 62 6.03 3.19 8.10
N ALA A 63 6.04 3.60 6.83
CA ALA A 63 4.84 4.07 6.15
C ALA A 63 3.77 2.96 6.02
N VAL A 64 4.18 1.74 5.70
CA VAL A 64 3.27 0.58 5.59
C VAL A 64 2.70 0.21 6.97
N LEU A 65 3.55 0.26 8.01
CA LEU A 65 3.09 0.05 9.38
C LEU A 65 2.10 1.13 9.82
N MET A 66 2.24 2.38 9.37
CA MET A 66 1.27 3.43 9.67
C MET A 66 -0.10 3.16 9.03
N HIS A 67 -0.14 2.65 7.80
CA HIS A 67 -1.37 2.19 7.17
C HIS A 67 -2.06 1.11 8.02
N ASN A 68 -1.32 0.07 8.41
CA ASN A 68 -1.83 -1.01 9.26
C ASN A 68 -2.28 -0.52 10.63
N ASP A 69 -1.48 0.33 11.26
CA ASP A 69 -1.77 0.96 12.56
C ASP A 69 -3.11 1.72 12.47
N CYS A 70 -3.37 2.45 11.38
CA CYS A 70 -4.63 3.17 11.17
C CYS A 70 -5.83 2.23 10.93
N LEU A 71 -5.67 1.16 10.12
CA LEU A 71 -6.72 0.15 9.95
C LEU A 71 -7.07 -0.52 11.27
N TYR A 72 -6.06 -0.86 12.06
CA TYR A 72 -6.25 -1.45 13.38
C TYR A 72 -6.98 -0.48 14.33
N PHE A 73 -6.59 0.80 14.37
CA PHE A 73 -7.32 1.81 15.13
C PHE A 73 -8.79 1.90 14.72
N SER A 74 -9.07 1.89 13.41
CA SER A 74 -10.46 1.89 12.95
C SER A 74 -11.26 0.72 13.53
N GLN A 75 -10.70 -0.49 13.54
CA GLN A 75 -11.38 -1.68 14.05
C GLN A 75 -11.59 -1.61 15.57
N GLU A 76 -10.58 -1.20 16.31
CA GLU A 76 -10.65 -1.06 17.78
C GLU A 76 -11.67 0.01 18.19
N ILE A 77 -11.75 1.13 17.47
CA ILE A 77 -12.76 2.17 17.68
C ILE A 77 -14.19 1.62 17.52
N LEU A 78 -14.42 0.75 16.53
CA LEU A 78 -15.71 0.08 16.35
C LEU A 78 -16.01 -0.85 17.54
N GLY A 79 -14.99 -1.54 18.07
CA GLY A 79 -15.09 -2.37 19.27
C GLY A 79 -15.45 -1.59 20.53
N PHE A 80 -14.84 -0.41 20.75
CA PHE A 80 -15.11 0.42 21.92
C PHE A 80 -16.56 0.87 22.02
N ALA A 81 -17.21 1.14 20.88
CA ALA A 81 -18.61 1.51 20.83
C ALA A 81 -19.56 0.41 21.35
N TYR A 82 -19.09 -0.84 21.36
CA TYR A 82 -19.83 -1.99 21.88
C TYR A 82 -19.40 -2.34 23.30
N GLU A 83 -18.09 -2.46 23.56
CA GLU A 83 -17.54 -2.93 24.84
C GLU A 83 -17.90 -2.03 26.01
N TYR A 84 -17.82 -0.70 25.85
CA TYR A 84 -17.94 0.24 26.96
C TYR A 84 -19.29 0.96 27.02
N ARG A 85 -20.21 0.65 26.11
CA ARG A 85 -21.53 1.31 26.04
C ARG A 85 -22.36 1.09 27.29
N THR A 86 -22.25 -0.08 27.91
CA THR A 86 -22.99 -0.42 29.13
C THR A 86 -22.54 0.38 30.34
N ASP A 87 -21.28 0.79 30.34
CA ASP A 87 -20.57 1.36 31.49
C ASP A 87 -20.79 2.88 31.60
N PHE A 88 -21.17 3.55 30.51
CA PHE A 88 -21.55 4.96 30.55
C PHE A 88 -22.83 5.20 31.36
N PRO A 89 -22.95 6.34 32.08
CA PRO A 89 -24.20 6.77 32.70
C PRO A 89 -25.35 6.81 31.67
N SER A 90 -26.57 6.48 32.09
CA SER A 90 -27.75 6.38 31.20
C SER A 90 -28.01 7.65 30.39
N SER A 91 -27.80 8.84 30.99
CA SER A 91 -27.91 10.14 30.32
C SER A 91 -26.89 10.37 29.21
N MET A 92 -25.79 9.60 29.19
CA MET A 92 -24.70 9.73 28.24
C MET A 92 -24.67 8.66 27.16
N LYS A 93 -25.37 7.52 27.33
CA LYS A 93 -25.32 6.39 26.38
C LYS A 93 -25.73 6.76 24.96
N GLU A 94 -26.58 7.78 24.80
CA GLU A 94 -27.01 8.29 23.49
C GLU A 94 -25.99 9.24 22.84
N HIS A 95 -25.09 9.83 23.64
CA HIS A 95 -24.15 10.87 23.23
C HIS A 95 -22.69 10.38 23.16
N ALA A 96 -22.37 9.30 23.87
CA ALA A 96 -21.05 8.67 23.91
C ALA A 96 -20.88 7.75 22.69
N VAL A 97 -20.49 8.34 21.57
CA VAL A 97 -20.32 7.67 20.28
C VAL A 97 -18.83 7.71 19.92
N PHE A 98 -18.19 6.56 19.67
CA PHE A 98 -16.82 6.51 19.14
C PHE A 98 -16.80 6.06 17.68
N VAL A 99 -17.85 5.37 17.23
CA VAL A 99 -17.95 4.74 15.91
C VAL A 99 -17.73 5.72 14.75
N ASP A 100 -18.05 6.99 14.95
CA ASP A 100 -17.87 8.07 13.98
C ASP A 100 -16.39 8.41 13.71
N LEU A 101 -15.48 8.02 14.61
CA LEU A 101 -14.03 8.18 14.41
C LEU A 101 -13.46 7.10 13.50
N ALA A 102 -14.06 5.91 13.43
CA ALA A 102 -13.51 4.79 12.66
C ALA A 102 -13.31 5.12 11.17
N PRO A 103 -14.28 5.73 10.45
CA PRO A 103 -14.09 6.12 9.05
C PRO A 103 -12.91 7.07 8.82
N ARG A 104 -12.58 7.94 9.78
CA ARG A 104 -11.45 8.87 9.67
C ARG A 104 -10.13 8.12 9.58
N PHE A 105 -9.97 7.08 10.40
CA PHE A 105 -8.77 6.24 10.40
C PHE A 105 -8.71 5.31 9.18
N GLN A 106 -9.85 4.85 8.66
CA GLN A 106 -9.88 4.13 7.39
C GLN A 106 -9.41 5.00 6.24
N LEU A 107 -9.89 6.24 6.17
CA LEU A 107 -9.46 7.21 5.17
C LEU A 107 -7.97 7.52 5.30
N LEU A 108 -7.48 7.79 6.51
CA LEU A 108 -6.06 8.03 6.74
C LEU A 108 -5.19 6.83 6.33
N ALA A 109 -5.63 5.60 6.64
CA ALA A 109 -4.94 4.39 6.22
C ALA A 109 -4.84 4.31 4.68
N GLU A 110 -5.95 4.54 3.99
CA GLU A 110 -6.00 4.51 2.52
C GLU A 110 -5.11 5.59 1.92
N GLU A 111 -5.17 6.82 2.42
CA GLU A 111 -4.32 7.94 1.97
C GLU A 111 -2.83 7.63 2.10
N ILE A 112 -2.41 7.02 3.22
CA ILE A 112 -1.02 6.61 3.45
C ILE A 112 -0.59 5.58 2.41
N LEU A 113 -1.40 4.53 2.20
CA LEU A 113 -1.07 3.47 1.24
C LEU A 113 -1.04 4.02 -0.20
N GLN A 114 -2.05 4.81 -0.59
CA GLN A 114 -2.09 5.45 -1.91
C GLN A 114 -0.88 6.35 -2.14
N ARG A 115 -0.46 7.11 -1.13
CA ARG A 115 0.78 7.91 -1.21
C ARG A 115 2.01 7.03 -1.45
N GLN A 116 2.10 5.88 -0.79
CA GLN A 116 3.21 4.94 -1.02
C GLN A 116 3.17 4.34 -2.43
N VAL A 117 2.01 3.95 -2.93
CA VAL A 117 1.83 3.47 -4.32
C VAL A 117 2.28 4.52 -5.33
N HIS A 118 1.85 5.77 -5.16
CA HIS A 118 2.26 6.87 -6.05
C HIS A 118 3.77 7.14 -5.99
N LEU A 119 4.37 7.11 -4.81
CA LEU A 119 5.82 7.28 -4.64
C LEU A 119 6.62 6.18 -5.35
N VAL A 120 6.17 4.92 -5.22
CA VAL A 120 6.78 3.79 -5.93
C VAL A 120 6.66 3.97 -7.43
N ILE A 121 5.47 4.27 -7.94
CA ILE A 121 5.24 4.53 -9.38
C ILE A 121 6.10 5.68 -9.89
N TYR A 122 6.25 6.75 -9.12
CA TYR A 122 7.10 7.88 -9.47
C TYR A 122 8.57 7.44 -9.65
N ASN A 123 9.13 6.75 -8.64
CA ASN A 123 10.52 6.28 -8.70
C ASN A 123 10.76 5.29 -9.84
N LEU A 124 9.77 4.44 -10.15
CA LEU A 124 9.84 3.52 -11.27
C LEU A 124 9.83 4.25 -12.62
N LYS A 125 9.02 5.31 -12.76
CA LYS A 125 9.03 6.14 -13.98
C LYS A 125 10.37 6.85 -14.18
N GLU A 126 10.92 7.43 -13.12
CA GLU A 126 12.27 8.04 -13.15
C GLU A 126 13.35 7.02 -13.56
N ALA A 127 13.27 5.78 -13.06
CA ALA A 127 14.17 4.71 -13.47
C ALA A 127 14.00 4.36 -14.96
N ILE A 128 12.76 4.29 -15.46
CA ILE A 128 12.45 4.02 -16.88
C ILE A 128 12.97 5.15 -17.78
N ASP A 129 12.92 6.41 -17.32
CA ASP A 129 13.38 7.55 -18.12
C ASP A 129 14.88 7.47 -18.48
N GLY A 130 15.68 6.72 -17.71
CA GLY A 130 17.08 6.38 -18.05
C GLY A 130 17.24 5.52 -19.33
N ALA A 131 16.16 4.87 -19.79
CA ALA A 131 16.14 4.12 -21.03
C ALA A 131 15.93 5.02 -22.26
N ASP A 132 15.67 6.31 -22.06
CA ASP A 132 15.47 7.30 -23.13
C ASP A 132 14.43 6.86 -24.17
N GLY A 133 13.30 6.31 -23.69
CA GLY A 133 12.24 5.80 -24.55
C GLY A 133 12.55 4.48 -25.27
N PHE A 134 13.62 3.78 -24.89
CA PHE A 134 14.07 2.54 -25.53
C PHE A 134 14.46 2.69 -27.00
N GLN A 135 14.86 3.89 -27.41
CA GLN A 135 15.24 4.17 -28.80
C GLN A 135 16.68 3.74 -29.12
N ASN A 136 16.92 3.40 -30.38
CA ASN A 136 18.23 3.07 -30.93
C ASN A 136 18.94 1.93 -30.20
N THR A 137 18.22 0.94 -29.64
CA THR A 137 18.84 -0.14 -28.84
C THR A 137 19.72 -1.09 -29.66
N HIS A 138 19.70 -1.01 -30.99
CA HIS A 138 20.69 -1.65 -31.86
C HIS A 138 22.13 -1.11 -31.64
N LYS A 139 22.27 0.07 -31.04
CA LYS A 139 23.56 0.64 -30.61
C LYS A 139 23.88 0.18 -29.20
N MET A 140 25.11 -0.33 -29.01
CA MET A 140 25.57 -0.90 -27.73
C MET A 140 25.37 0.03 -26.53
N GLN A 141 25.63 1.33 -26.66
CA GLN A 141 25.50 2.27 -25.55
C GLN A 141 24.04 2.44 -25.10
N GLN A 142 23.11 2.56 -26.05
CA GLN A 142 21.68 2.70 -25.78
C GLN A 142 21.10 1.40 -25.21
N PHE A 143 21.55 0.25 -25.72
CA PHE A 143 21.20 -1.05 -25.15
C PHE A 143 21.59 -1.15 -23.67
N GLU A 144 22.84 -0.82 -23.33
CA GLU A 144 23.33 -0.88 -21.95
C GLU A 144 22.58 0.11 -21.04
N SER A 145 22.23 1.30 -21.53
CA SER A 145 21.42 2.28 -20.78
C SER A 145 20.01 1.74 -20.49
N ALA A 146 19.35 1.17 -21.50
CA ALA A 146 18.03 0.59 -21.36
C ALA A 146 18.04 -0.65 -20.44
N LYS A 147 19.07 -1.50 -20.56
CA LYS A 147 19.27 -2.64 -19.66
C LYS A 147 19.46 -2.19 -18.22
N PHE A 148 20.33 -1.21 -17.98
CA PHE A 148 20.56 -0.67 -16.64
C PHE A 148 19.27 -0.07 -16.04
N SER A 149 18.46 0.59 -16.86
CA SER A 149 17.16 1.14 -16.44
C SER A 149 16.17 0.03 -16.04
N ILE A 150 16.13 -1.07 -16.80
CA ILE A 150 15.36 -2.27 -16.41
C ILE A 150 15.87 -2.86 -15.09
N ASP A 151 17.19 -2.97 -14.92
CA ASP A 151 17.78 -3.49 -13.68
C ASP A 151 17.39 -2.61 -12.48
N GLN A 152 17.33 -1.28 -12.64
CA GLN A 152 16.81 -0.38 -11.60
C GLN A 152 15.32 -0.57 -11.31
N VAL A 153 14.49 -0.76 -12.34
CA VAL A 153 13.06 -1.05 -12.18
C VAL A 153 12.86 -2.33 -11.37
N VAL A 154 13.57 -3.40 -11.73
CA VAL A 154 13.53 -4.68 -11.02
C VAL A 154 13.94 -4.49 -9.55
N PHE A 155 15.07 -3.80 -9.31
CA PHE A 155 15.55 -3.54 -7.95
C PHE A 155 14.53 -2.78 -7.08
N ILE A 156 13.86 -1.78 -7.63
CA ILE A 156 12.81 -1.02 -6.91
C ILE A 156 11.62 -1.93 -6.61
N LEU A 157 11.17 -2.73 -7.58
CA LEU A 157 10.05 -3.67 -7.40
C LEU A 157 10.35 -4.72 -6.33
N GLU A 158 11.55 -5.31 -6.34
CA GLU A 158 12.00 -6.27 -5.31
C GLU A 158 12.02 -5.63 -3.93
N LYS A 159 12.56 -4.41 -3.81
CA LYS A 159 12.56 -3.67 -2.55
C LYS A 159 11.13 -3.46 -2.04
N VAL A 160 10.20 -3.10 -2.91
CA VAL A 160 8.79 -2.90 -2.54
C VAL A 160 8.16 -4.21 -2.09
N HIS A 161 8.36 -5.29 -2.85
CA HIS A 161 7.89 -6.64 -2.51
C HIS A 161 8.34 -7.06 -1.10
N ILE A 162 9.64 -6.99 -0.81
CA ILE A 162 10.24 -7.35 0.48
C ILE A 162 9.62 -6.55 1.65
N ILE A 163 9.29 -5.27 1.43
CA ILE A 163 8.73 -4.42 2.48
C ILE A 163 7.22 -4.66 2.65
N TRP A 164 6.48 -4.79 1.54
CA TRP A 164 5.02 -4.76 1.54
C TRP A 164 4.39 -6.12 1.80
N GLU A 165 4.91 -7.18 1.19
CA GLU A 165 4.34 -8.53 1.28
C GLU A 165 4.17 -9.02 2.74
N PRO A 166 5.18 -8.94 3.62
CA PRO A 166 5.03 -9.45 4.99
C PRO A 166 4.16 -8.58 5.90
N LEU A 167 3.76 -7.37 5.47
CA LEU A 167 3.07 -6.39 6.32
C LEU A 167 1.64 -6.13 5.88
N LEU A 168 1.37 -6.11 4.59
CA LEU A 168 0.04 -5.84 4.08
C LEU A 168 -0.82 -7.11 4.11
N LEU A 169 -2.13 -6.93 4.26
CA LEU A 169 -3.07 -8.01 4.02
C LEU A 169 -2.90 -8.54 2.58
N PRO A 170 -2.96 -9.86 2.34
CA PRO A 170 -2.68 -10.44 1.02
C PRO A 170 -3.43 -9.79 -0.14
N SER A 171 -4.73 -9.49 0.04
CA SER A 171 -5.55 -8.81 -0.95
C SER A 171 -5.12 -7.36 -1.22
N THR A 172 -4.65 -6.67 -0.19
CA THR A 172 -4.17 -5.28 -0.28
C THR A 172 -2.79 -5.22 -0.92
N TYR A 173 -1.90 -6.14 -0.55
CA TYR A 173 -0.60 -6.33 -1.21
C TYR A 173 -0.78 -6.61 -2.70
N ARG A 174 -1.56 -7.65 -3.06
CA ARG A 174 -1.80 -8.06 -4.44
C ARG A 174 -2.32 -6.91 -5.29
N ARG A 175 -3.38 -6.23 -4.83
CA ARG A 175 -3.98 -5.09 -5.54
C ARG A 175 -2.99 -3.92 -5.72
N SER A 176 -2.24 -3.59 -4.68
CA SER A 176 -1.27 -2.48 -4.73
C SER A 176 -0.13 -2.81 -5.69
N MET A 177 0.42 -4.02 -5.63
CA MET A 177 1.49 -4.45 -6.54
C MET A 177 1.02 -4.58 -7.98
N CYS A 178 -0.19 -5.09 -8.24
CA CYS A 178 -0.74 -5.13 -9.60
C CYS A 178 -0.87 -3.72 -10.18
N THR A 179 -1.31 -2.74 -9.38
CA THR A 179 -1.38 -1.34 -9.79
C THR A 179 0.00 -0.78 -10.16
N VAL A 180 1.01 -1.07 -9.35
CA VAL A 180 2.41 -0.67 -9.60
C VAL A 180 2.93 -1.30 -10.90
N LEU A 181 2.78 -2.61 -11.05
CA LEU A 181 3.23 -3.36 -12.23
C LEU A 181 2.52 -2.92 -13.50
N GLU A 182 1.21 -2.68 -13.46
CA GLU A 182 0.46 -2.16 -14.59
C GLU A 182 0.99 -0.79 -15.01
N SER A 183 1.31 0.11 -14.07
CA SER A 183 1.93 1.39 -14.42
C SER A 183 3.30 1.23 -15.09
N VAL A 184 4.11 0.25 -14.68
CA VAL A 184 5.44 -0.04 -15.28
C VAL A 184 5.27 -0.58 -16.68
N PHE A 185 4.52 -1.67 -16.84
CA PHE A 185 4.34 -2.31 -18.14
C PHE A 185 3.60 -1.41 -19.13
N SER A 186 2.62 -0.63 -18.67
CA SER A 186 1.94 0.34 -19.52
C SER A 186 2.90 1.43 -20.00
N ARG A 187 3.83 1.90 -19.15
CA ARG A 187 4.84 2.89 -19.54
C ARG A 187 5.81 2.32 -20.56
N ILE A 188 6.41 1.16 -20.28
CA ILE A 188 7.38 0.51 -21.17
C ILE A 188 6.72 0.16 -22.52
N ALA A 189 5.54 -0.45 -22.50
CA ALA A 189 4.83 -0.79 -23.73
C ALA A 189 4.52 0.45 -24.56
N ARG A 190 4.10 1.55 -23.92
CA ARG A 190 3.86 2.81 -24.62
C ARG A 190 5.13 3.34 -25.28
N ASP A 191 6.25 3.34 -24.58
CA ASP A 191 7.49 3.92 -25.08
C ASP A 191 8.02 3.14 -26.28
N ILE A 192 7.98 1.81 -26.20
CA ILE A 192 8.34 0.92 -27.31
C ILE A 192 7.39 1.10 -28.51
N LEU A 193 6.08 1.19 -28.27
CA LEU A 193 5.08 1.35 -29.32
C LEU A 193 5.10 2.72 -30.01
N LEU A 194 5.79 3.70 -29.43
CA LEU A 194 5.96 5.05 -30.00
C LEU A 194 7.25 5.20 -30.81
N LEU A 195 8.06 4.14 -30.93
CA LEU A 195 9.26 4.18 -31.77
C LEU A 195 8.89 4.23 -33.25
N ASP A 196 9.44 5.21 -33.97
CA ASP A 196 9.32 5.34 -35.42
C ASP A 196 10.38 4.48 -36.14
N ASP A 197 10.02 3.84 -37.25
CA ASP A 197 10.92 3.08 -38.15
C ASP A 197 11.90 2.12 -37.43
N ILE A 198 11.36 1.17 -36.66
CA ILE A 198 12.14 0.18 -35.92
C ILE A 198 12.92 -0.75 -36.87
N ALA A 199 14.25 -0.70 -36.81
CA ALA A 199 15.11 -1.63 -37.54
C ALA A 199 14.97 -3.07 -37.02
N ALA A 200 15.14 -4.07 -37.87
CA ALA A 200 15.04 -5.48 -37.46
C ALA A 200 15.98 -5.85 -36.30
N GLU A 201 17.22 -5.33 -36.32
CA GLU A 201 18.19 -5.51 -35.23
C GLU A 201 17.70 -4.87 -33.92
N GLU A 202 17.04 -3.71 -34.00
CA GLU A 202 16.49 -3.01 -32.84
C GLU A 202 15.33 -3.79 -32.22
N THR A 203 14.45 -4.38 -33.04
CA THR A 203 13.40 -5.29 -32.58
C THR A 203 13.98 -6.45 -31.75
N LEU A 204 15.06 -7.08 -32.22
CA LEU A 204 15.71 -8.19 -31.50
C LEU A 204 16.29 -7.73 -30.16
N GLN A 205 16.91 -6.55 -30.11
CA GLN A 205 17.44 -6.00 -28.85
C GLN A 205 16.32 -5.64 -27.86
N LEU A 206 15.22 -5.05 -28.33
CA LEU A 206 14.04 -4.77 -27.50
C LEU A 206 13.42 -6.05 -26.93
N GLN A 207 13.30 -7.10 -27.75
CA GLN A 207 12.84 -8.41 -27.28
C GLN A 207 13.75 -8.98 -26.19
N ARG A 208 15.07 -8.87 -26.36
CA ARG A 208 16.02 -9.32 -25.36
C ARG A 208 15.85 -8.58 -24.04
N LEU A 209 15.68 -7.25 -24.09
CA LEU A 209 15.41 -6.43 -22.91
C LEU A 209 14.11 -6.83 -22.21
N ILE A 210 13.04 -7.08 -22.97
CA ILE A 210 11.75 -7.53 -22.41
C ILE A 210 11.89 -8.91 -21.75
N HIS A 211 12.58 -9.86 -22.40
CA HIS A 211 12.79 -11.19 -21.82
C HIS A 211 13.57 -11.11 -20.51
N LEU A 212 14.67 -10.34 -20.47
CA LEU A 212 15.44 -10.12 -19.25
C LEU A 212 14.58 -9.56 -18.12
N MET A 213 13.73 -8.58 -18.42
CA MET A 213 12.79 -8.02 -17.43
C MET A 213 11.80 -9.09 -16.92
N LEU A 214 11.19 -9.87 -17.82
CA LEU A 214 10.21 -10.88 -17.45
C LEU A 214 10.83 -12.04 -16.65
N GLU A 215 12.05 -12.46 -17.02
CA GLU A 215 12.80 -13.48 -16.29
C GLU A 215 13.12 -13.02 -14.87
N ASN A 216 13.60 -11.78 -14.71
CA ASN A 216 13.90 -11.21 -13.40
C ASN A 216 12.65 -11.04 -12.52
N LEU A 217 11.48 -10.80 -13.11
CA LEU A 217 10.22 -10.65 -12.37
C LEU A 217 9.46 -11.98 -12.14
N SER A 218 10.00 -13.11 -12.60
CA SER A 218 9.34 -14.42 -12.53
C SER A 218 8.96 -14.82 -11.10
N SER A 219 9.90 -14.73 -10.15
CA SER A 219 9.67 -15.06 -8.74
C SER A 219 8.57 -14.21 -8.10
N LEU A 220 8.53 -12.92 -8.47
CA LEU A 220 7.50 -11.99 -8.02
C LEU A 220 6.13 -12.37 -8.60
N PHE A 221 6.05 -12.83 -9.86
CA PHE A 221 4.80 -13.35 -10.43
C PHE A 221 4.33 -14.65 -9.77
N GLU A 222 5.26 -15.55 -9.44
CA GLU A 222 4.95 -16.80 -8.73
C GLU A 222 4.35 -16.53 -7.34
N SER A 223 4.84 -15.49 -6.64
CA SER A 223 4.29 -15.09 -5.34
C SER A 223 2.79 -14.72 -5.41
N PHE A 224 2.32 -14.15 -6.53
CA PHE A 224 0.91 -13.81 -6.71
C PHE A 224 0.04 -15.03 -7.01
N ALA A 225 0.56 -16.02 -7.74
CA ALA A 225 -0.17 -17.23 -8.10
C ALA A 225 -0.47 -18.10 -6.87
N LEU A 226 0.48 -18.22 -5.94
CA LEU A 226 0.31 -19.00 -4.70
C LEU A 226 -0.72 -18.40 -3.73
N GLY A 227 -0.99 -17.09 -3.82
CA GLY A 227 -1.98 -16.40 -2.99
C GLY A 227 -3.44 -16.69 -3.38
N GLU A 228 -3.69 -17.19 -4.59
CA GLU A 228 -5.04 -17.48 -5.11
C GLU A 228 -5.60 -18.80 -4.59
N GLU A 229 -4.75 -19.81 -4.37
CA GLU A 229 -5.17 -21.15 -3.94
C GLU A 229 -5.76 -21.18 -2.51
N GLN A 230 -5.47 -20.17 -1.68
CA GLN A 230 -5.93 -20.12 -0.29
C GLN A 230 -7.34 -19.51 -0.10
N ASN A 231 -7.96 -18.92 -1.13
CA ASN A 231 -9.28 -18.26 -1.07
C ASN A 231 -10.35 -18.95 -1.95
N LEU A 232 -10.23 -20.26 -2.18
CA LEU A 232 -10.99 -21.07 -3.14
C LEU A 232 -12.51 -21.21 -2.90
N HIS A 233 -13.19 -20.29 -2.22
CA HIS A 233 -14.62 -20.45 -1.94
C HIS A 233 -15.62 -19.55 -2.69
N GLU A 234 -15.23 -18.61 -3.58
CA GLU A 234 -16.29 -17.84 -4.27
C GLU A 234 -16.02 -17.18 -5.65
N PHE A 235 -14.84 -17.27 -6.27
CA PHE A 235 -14.61 -16.60 -7.58
C PHE A 235 -13.80 -17.45 -8.57
N PRO A 236 -14.01 -17.31 -9.90
CA PRO A 236 -13.17 -17.96 -10.91
C PRO A 236 -11.70 -17.56 -10.69
N ALA A 237 -10.76 -18.43 -11.07
CA ALA A 237 -9.34 -18.11 -11.09
C ALA A 237 -9.08 -16.95 -12.07
N GLU A 238 -9.17 -15.71 -11.58
CA GLU A 238 -8.83 -14.50 -12.33
C GLU A 238 -7.32 -14.51 -12.57
N SER A 239 -6.93 -14.51 -13.84
CA SER A 239 -5.53 -14.60 -14.22
C SER A 239 -4.81 -13.30 -13.85
N LEU A 240 -3.50 -13.38 -13.56
CA LEU A 240 -2.66 -12.19 -13.34
C LEU A 240 -2.77 -11.15 -14.48
N GLU A 241 -3.07 -11.59 -15.70
CA GLU A 241 -3.28 -10.72 -16.85
C GLU A 241 -4.56 -9.87 -16.78
N ASP A 242 -5.57 -10.30 -16.03
CA ASP A 242 -6.82 -9.55 -15.84
C ASP A 242 -6.56 -8.33 -14.94
N PHE A 243 -5.65 -8.47 -13.97
CA PHE A 243 -5.20 -7.39 -13.10
C PHE A 243 -4.10 -6.51 -13.72
N ILE A 244 -3.36 -7.04 -14.69
CA ILE A 244 -2.24 -6.36 -15.34
C ILE A 244 -2.40 -6.48 -16.88
N PRO A 245 -3.37 -5.76 -17.49
CA PRO A 245 -3.63 -5.86 -18.92
C PRO A 245 -2.40 -5.55 -19.80
N SER A 246 -1.50 -4.68 -19.34
CA SER A 246 -0.29 -4.33 -20.08
C SER A 246 0.76 -5.45 -20.07
N LEU A 247 0.70 -6.41 -19.14
CA LEU A 247 1.56 -7.59 -19.16
C LEU A 247 1.32 -8.43 -20.43
N ARG A 248 0.06 -8.56 -20.86
CA ARG A 248 -0.28 -9.24 -22.13
C ARG A 248 0.34 -8.53 -23.33
N LYS A 249 0.39 -7.19 -23.33
CA LYS A 249 1.04 -6.41 -24.40
C LYS A 249 2.55 -6.67 -24.41
N ILE A 250 3.20 -6.62 -23.24
CA ILE A 250 4.63 -6.89 -23.09
C ILE A 250 5.00 -8.31 -23.56
N ARG A 251 4.21 -9.33 -23.17
CA ARG A 251 4.41 -10.72 -23.65
C ARG A 251 4.22 -10.89 -25.15
N LYS A 252 3.33 -10.09 -25.78
CA LYS A 252 3.21 -10.08 -27.24
C LYS A 252 4.42 -9.44 -27.91
N LEU A 253 4.93 -8.34 -27.35
CA LEU A 253 6.14 -7.68 -27.84
C LEU A 253 7.37 -8.60 -27.76
N SER A 254 7.46 -9.43 -26.70
CA SER A 254 8.54 -10.43 -26.59
C SER A 254 8.42 -11.55 -27.63
N GLY A 255 7.22 -11.80 -28.18
CA GLY A 255 6.95 -12.87 -29.15
C GLY A 255 6.84 -12.44 -30.61
N MET A 256 7.21 -11.20 -30.98
CA MET A 256 7.10 -10.72 -32.37
C MET A 256 8.13 -11.43 -33.28
N GLN A 257 7.72 -12.48 -33.99
CA GLN A 257 8.45 -13.01 -35.15
C GLN A 257 8.07 -12.27 -36.42
#